data_AF-A0A7S1U1R1-F1
#
_entry.id   AF-A0A7S1U1R1-F1
#
_cell.length_a   1.000
_cell.length_b   1.000
_cell.length_c   1.000
_cell.angle_alpha   90.00
_cell.angle_beta   90.00
_cell.angle_gamma   90.00
#
_symmetry.space_group_name_H-M   'P 1'
#
loop_
_entity.id
_entity.type
_entity.pdbx_description
1 polymer ?
#
loop_
_entity_poly.entity_id
_entity_poly.type
_entity_poly.pdbx_seq_one_letter_code
_entity_poly.pdbx_strand_id
1 'polypeptide(L)'
;VLKELSRERLRQLRQLQHGVKKQMRRVVTGAADKRIRDFVREKRTEPPVARWLDQISFTVGVLVIVFSEFVLLHAPELFYVWYVVLMTIMLGMRTYEYHKVKWQYFLIDFCYFANLCCFLQTFFAPRSCLATKVNFIFSHGPLCFAVLAWRNSLVFHDVDKMTTVYIHIAPSWLVYAQRWFGHRYLPGMGDMTAGQYAYQL
;
A
#
# COMPACT_ATOMS: atom_id res chain seq x y z
N VAL A 1 1.74 -50.39 53.83
CA VAL A 1 1.71 -51.38 52.72
C VAL A 1 0.87 -50.92 51.52
N LEU A 2 -0.47 -50.95 51.52
CA LEU A 2 -1.29 -50.62 50.34
C LEU A 2 -1.10 -49.18 49.79
N LYS A 3 -0.94 -48.18 50.68
CA LYS A 3 -0.68 -46.78 50.28
C LYS A 3 0.71 -46.57 49.66
N GLU A 4 1.69 -47.39 50.01
CA GLU A 4 3.06 -47.29 49.47
C GLU A 4 3.16 -47.96 48.11
N LEU A 5 2.56 -49.15 47.96
CA LEU A 5 2.38 -49.84 46.68
C LEU A 5 1.65 -48.96 45.65
N SER A 6 0.62 -48.23 46.08
CA SER A 6 -0.10 -47.25 45.27
C SER A 6 0.82 -46.12 44.78
N ARG A 7 1.66 -45.57 45.68
CA ARG A 7 2.61 -44.49 45.35
C ARG A 7 3.70 -44.95 44.38
N GLU A 8 4.21 -46.17 44.52
CA GLU A 8 5.21 -46.73 43.60
C GLU A 8 4.65 -46.94 42.20
N ARG A 9 3.44 -47.52 42.07
CA ARG A 9 2.76 -47.64 40.77
C ARG A 9 2.50 -46.26 40.13
N LEU A 10 2.09 -45.27 40.92
CA LEU A 10 1.93 -43.89 40.46
C LEU A 10 3.25 -43.27 39.95
N ARG A 11 4.39 -43.58 40.59
CA ARG A 11 5.71 -43.12 40.13
C ARG A 11 6.12 -43.79 38.82
N GLN A 12 5.92 -45.10 38.69
CA GLN A 12 6.21 -45.84 37.45
C GLN A 12 5.35 -45.34 36.29
N LEU A 13 4.04 -45.14 36.50
CA LEU A 13 3.14 -44.58 35.49
C LEU A 13 3.57 -43.18 35.05
N ARG A 14 4.01 -42.32 35.98
CA ARG A 14 4.52 -40.97 35.63
C ARG A 14 5.80 -41.03 34.80
N GLN A 15 6.71 -41.95 35.08
CA GLN A 15 7.94 -42.15 34.30
C GLN A 15 7.64 -42.65 32.88
N LEU A 16 6.75 -43.65 32.75
CA LEU A 16 6.28 -44.14 31.46
C LEU A 16 5.59 -43.02 30.66
N GLN A 17 4.71 -42.24 31.30
CA GLN A 17 4.06 -41.09 30.66
C GLN A 17 5.06 -40.03 30.18
N HIS A 18 6.14 -39.78 30.93
CA HIS A 18 7.18 -38.83 30.52
C HIS A 18 7.98 -39.34 29.32
N GLY A 19 8.34 -40.64 29.30
CA GLY A 19 9.00 -41.27 28.16
C GLY A 19 8.14 -41.20 26.89
N VAL A 20 6.87 -41.59 27.00
CA VAL A 20 5.91 -41.56 25.88
C VAL A 20 5.69 -40.14 25.36
N LYS A 21 5.53 -39.14 26.25
CA LYS A 21 5.40 -37.72 25.84
C LYS A 21 6.65 -37.21 25.11
N LYS A 22 7.85 -37.60 25.54
CA LYS A 22 9.11 -37.18 24.89
C LYS A 22 9.25 -37.81 23.50
N GLN A 23 8.85 -39.07 23.36
CA GLN A 23 8.88 -39.79 22.09
C GLN A 23 7.83 -39.25 21.11
N MET A 24 6.59 -38.99 21.57
CA MET A 24 5.58 -38.29 20.77
C MET A 24 6.04 -36.93 20.28
N ARG A 25 6.70 -36.12 21.14
CA ARG A 25 7.25 -34.82 20.72
C ARG A 25 8.27 -35.00 19.59
N ARG A 26 9.20 -35.94 19.75
CA ARG A 26 10.22 -36.23 18.73
C ARG A 26 9.63 -36.65 17.38
N VAL A 27 8.56 -37.44 17.39
CA VAL A 27 7.84 -37.85 16.16
C VAL A 27 7.13 -36.66 15.50
N VAL A 28 6.56 -35.75 16.30
CA VAL A 28 5.74 -34.63 15.78
C VAL A 28 6.59 -33.43 15.34
N THR A 29 7.62 -33.06 16.09
CA THR A 29 8.42 -31.83 15.86
C THR A 29 9.81 -32.13 15.30
N GLY A 30 10.20 -33.41 15.16
CA GLY A 30 11.56 -33.83 14.78
C GLY A 30 12.59 -33.71 15.90
N ALA A 31 12.27 -33.03 17.01
CA ALA A 31 13.17 -32.75 18.12
C ALA A 31 12.49 -33.08 19.47
N ALA A 32 13.19 -33.78 20.35
CA ALA A 32 12.59 -34.29 21.60
C ALA A 32 12.31 -33.19 22.65
N ASP A 33 13.00 -32.06 22.53
CA ASP A 33 12.95 -30.89 23.39
C ASP A 33 11.96 -29.82 22.89
N LYS A 34 11.73 -29.75 21.58
CA LYS A 34 10.84 -28.74 20.98
C LYS A 34 9.37 -29.00 21.32
N ARG A 35 8.74 -28.01 21.97
CA ARG A 35 7.32 -28.07 22.34
C ARG A 35 6.46 -28.01 21.09
N ILE A 36 5.43 -28.86 21.04
CA ILE A 36 4.49 -28.93 19.92
C ILE A 36 3.81 -27.58 19.68
N ARG A 37 3.47 -26.84 20.75
CA ARG A 37 2.88 -25.49 20.65
C ARG A 37 3.80 -24.51 19.92
N ASP A 38 5.10 -24.57 20.19
CA ASP A 38 6.08 -23.65 19.60
C ASP A 38 6.36 -24.03 18.14
N PHE A 39 6.45 -25.32 17.82
CA PHE A 39 6.54 -25.82 16.45
C PHE A 39 5.31 -25.45 15.60
N VAL A 40 4.10 -25.58 16.16
CA VAL A 40 2.86 -25.19 15.48
C VAL A 40 2.80 -23.67 15.31
N ARG A 41 3.26 -22.90 16.30
CA ARG A 41 3.33 -21.43 16.20
C ARG A 41 4.34 -21.00 15.14
N GLU A 42 5.53 -21.57 15.11
CA GLU A 42 6.57 -21.29 14.12
C GLU A 42 6.10 -21.65 12.69
N LYS A 43 5.57 -22.85 12.48
CA LYS A 43 4.95 -23.23 11.19
C LYS A 43 3.74 -22.37 10.80
N ARG A 44 2.97 -21.86 11.76
CA ARG A 44 1.85 -20.94 11.51
C ARG A 44 2.33 -19.52 11.17
N THR A 45 3.51 -19.15 11.67
CA THR A 45 4.15 -17.85 11.40
C THR A 45 4.96 -17.88 10.10
N GLU A 46 5.24 -19.07 9.54
CA GLU A 46 5.88 -19.27 8.24
C GLU A 46 4.88 -19.70 7.14
N PRO A 47 4.11 -18.79 6.51
CA PRO A 47 3.52 -19.05 5.22
C PRO A 47 4.55 -18.76 4.12
N PRO A 48 5.07 -19.76 3.38
CA PRO A 48 6.00 -19.51 2.28
C PRO A 48 5.41 -18.59 1.20
N VAL A 49 4.08 -18.59 1.06
CA VAL A 49 3.33 -17.72 0.12
C VAL A 49 3.40 -16.23 0.51
N ALA A 50 3.40 -15.91 1.81
CA ALA A 50 3.54 -14.51 2.24
C ALA A 50 4.89 -13.93 1.83
N ARG A 51 5.97 -14.72 1.91
CA ARG A 51 7.31 -14.29 1.48
C ARG A 51 7.38 -13.95 -0.01
N TRP A 52 6.71 -14.73 -0.87
CA TRP A 52 6.68 -14.45 -2.32
C TRP A 52 5.83 -13.22 -2.65
N LEU A 53 4.69 -13.04 -1.98
CA LEU A 53 3.87 -11.84 -2.13
C LEU A 53 4.62 -10.59 -1.66
N ASP A 54 5.33 -10.67 -0.52
CA ASP A 54 6.14 -9.57 0.01
C ASP A 54 7.30 -9.21 -0.94
N GLN A 55 7.87 -10.19 -1.63
CA GLN A 55 8.94 -9.96 -2.60
C GLN A 55 8.41 -9.35 -3.90
N ILE A 56 7.24 -9.79 -4.37
CA ILE A 56 6.59 -9.23 -5.56
C ILE A 56 6.11 -7.80 -5.27
N SER A 57 5.42 -7.57 -4.14
CA SER A 57 4.94 -6.23 -3.75
C SER A 57 6.10 -5.25 -3.61
N PHE A 58 7.22 -5.71 -3.03
CA PHE A 58 8.44 -4.91 -2.95
C PHE A 58 8.95 -4.50 -4.34
N THR A 59 9.15 -5.50 -5.20
CA THR A 59 9.73 -5.27 -6.54
C THR A 59 8.83 -4.38 -7.38
N VAL A 60 7.53 -4.65 -7.39
CA VAL A 60 6.53 -3.84 -8.10
C VAL A 60 6.47 -2.43 -7.53
N GLY A 61 6.46 -2.26 -6.20
CA GLY A 61 6.41 -0.94 -5.58
C GLY A 61 7.62 -0.07 -5.94
N VAL A 62 8.82 -0.64 -5.93
CA VAL A 62 10.05 0.05 -6.37
C VAL A 62 9.96 0.41 -7.85
N LEU A 63 9.55 -0.52 -8.71
CA LEU A 63 9.40 -0.28 -10.15
C LEU A 63 8.38 0.82 -10.44
N VAL A 64 7.26 0.85 -9.72
CA VAL A 64 6.21 1.87 -9.89
C VAL A 64 6.74 3.26 -9.53
N ILE A 65 7.54 3.42 -8.46
CA ILE A 65 8.16 4.71 -8.13
C ILE A 65 9.16 5.13 -9.19
N VAL A 66 10.12 4.26 -9.53
CA VAL A 66 11.16 4.56 -10.53
C VAL A 66 10.55 4.89 -11.89
N PHE A 67 9.51 4.15 -12.30
CA PHE A 67 8.80 4.42 -13.54
C PHE A 67 8.00 5.72 -13.47
N SER A 68 7.35 6.02 -12.33
CA SER A 68 6.65 7.30 -12.14
C SER A 68 7.61 8.48 -12.27
N GLU A 69 8.79 8.38 -11.67
CA GLU A 69 9.85 9.39 -11.78
C GLU A 69 10.37 9.51 -13.21
N PHE A 70 10.65 8.38 -13.87
CA PHE A 70 11.08 8.35 -15.26
C PHE A 70 10.09 9.05 -16.19
N VAL A 71 8.78 8.75 -16.08
CA VAL A 71 7.75 9.40 -16.89
C VAL A 71 7.69 10.90 -16.56
N LEU A 72 7.72 11.27 -15.27
CA LEU A 72 7.64 12.67 -14.86
C LEU A 72 8.82 13.51 -15.38
N LEU A 73 10.03 12.94 -15.44
CA LEU A 73 11.23 13.65 -15.86
C LEU A 73 11.46 13.61 -17.37
N HIS A 74 11.21 12.48 -18.02
CA HIS A 74 11.50 12.29 -19.44
C HIS A 74 10.36 12.78 -20.35
N ALA A 75 9.11 12.51 -19.95
CA ALA A 75 7.91 12.83 -20.71
C ALA A 75 6.81 13.40 -19.78
N PRO A 76 7.05 14.54 -19.10
CA PRO A 76 6.08 15.14 -18.18
C PRO A 76 4.72 15.42 -18.82
N GLU A 77 4.69 15.65 -20.13
CA GLU A 77 3.46 15.84 -20.89
C GLU A 77 2.55 14.61 -20.95
N LEU A 78 3.12 13.41 -20.82
CA LEU A 78 2.39 12.13 -20.76
C LEU A 78 2.04 11.71 -19.34
N PHE A 79 2.50 12.45 -18.32
CA PHE A 79 2.35 12.06 -16.93
C PHE A 79 0.87 11.92 -16.50
N TYR A 80 -0.05 12.66 -17.11
CA TYR A 80 -1.48 12.51 -16.82
C TYR A 80 -2.02 11.12 -17.20
N VAL A 81 -1.51 10.50 -18.28
CA VAL A 81 -1.89 9.14 -18.67
C VAL A 81 -1.42 8.16 -17.62
N TRP A 82 -0.17 8.30 -17.21
CA TRP A 82 0.41 7.47 -16.15
C TRP A 82 -0.34 7.63 -14.83
N TYR A 83 -0.62 8.86 -14.41
CA TYR A 83 -1.43 9.16 -13.24
C TYR A 83 -2.80 8.48 -13.31
N VAL A 84 -3.52 8.62 -14.43
CA VAL A 84 -4.85 8.02 -14.58
C VAL A 84 -4.78 6.50 -14.42
N VAL A 85 -3.89 5.84 -15.16
CA VAL A 85 -3.73 4.37 -15.10
C VAL A 85 -3.38 3.93 -13.68
N LEU A 86 -2.36 4.55 -13.08
CA LEU A 86 -1.88 4.18 -11.75
C LEU A 86 -2.94 4.41 -10.67
N MET A 87 -3.56 5.59 -10.67
CA MET A 87 -4.56 5.94 -9.66
C MET A 87 -5.86 5.15 -9.82
N THR A 88 -6.29 4.81 -11.04
CA THR A 88 -7.44 3.93 -11.25
C THR A 88 -7.19 2.53 -10.70
N ILE A 89 -5.98 1.97 -10.90
CA ILE A 89 -5.61 0.67 -10.33
C ILE A 89 -5.58 0.75 -8.79
N MET A 90 -4.85 1.71 -8.23
CA MET A 90 -4.70 1.90 -6.78
C MET A 90 -6.04 2.13 -6.07
N LEU A 91 -6.87 3.07 -6.58
CA LEU A 91 -8.19 3.36 -6.02
C LEU A 91 -9.19 2.21 -6.23
N GLY A 92 -9.10 1.50 -7.35
CA GLY A 92 -9.93 0.32 -7.60
C GLY A 92 -9.66 -0.80 -6.61
N MET A 93 -8.37 -1.12 -6.39
CA MET A 93 -7.95 -2.09 -5.37
C MET A 93 -8.39 -1.65 -3.97
N ARG A 94 -8.17 -0.38 -3.62
CA ARG A 94 -8.58 0.20 -2.33
C ARG A 94 -10.08 0.10 -2.10
N THR A 95 -10.89 0.43 -3.11
CA THR A 95 -12.35 0.35 -3.03
C THR A 95 -12.81 -1.07 -2.77
N TYR A 96 -12.21 -2.04 -3.47
CA TYR A 96 -12.51 -3.46 -3.30
C TYR A 96 -12.17 -3.97 -1.89
N GLU A 97 -10.98 -3.64 -1.38
CA GLU A 97 -10.56 -4.03 -0.03
C GLU A 97 -11.46 -3.40 1.03
N TYR A 98 -11.74 -2.11 0.90
CA TYR A 98 -12.53 -1.36 1.88
C TYR A 98 -13.98 -1.81 1.93
N HIS A 99 -14.53 -2.22 0.79
CA HIS A 99 -15.86 -2.82 0.76
C HIS A 99 -15.89 -4.17 1.50
N LYS A 100 -14.85 -5.01 1.35
CA LYS A 100 -14.76 -6.29 2.06
C LYS A 100 -14.70 -6.14 3.58
N VAL A 101 -13.93 -5.15 4.06
CA VAL A 101 -13.76 -4.91 5.51
C VAL A 101 -14.81 -3.97 6.10
N LYS A 102 -15.83 -3.57 5.31
CA LYS A 102 -16.92 -2.65 5.68
C LYS A 102 -16.45 -1.24 6.09
N TRP A 103 -15.37 -0.75 5.49
CA TRP A 103 -14.80 0.59 5.69
C TRP A 103 -15.10 1.55 4.53
N GLN A 104 -16.17 1.33 3.77
CA GLN A 104 -16.52 2.15 2.61
C GLN A 104 -16.70 3.65 2.93
N TYR A 105 -17.08 4.03 4.16
CA TYR A 105 -17.19 5.43 4.55
C TYR A 105 -15.85 6.16 4.63
N PHE A 106 -14.73 5.45 4.59
CA PHE A 106 -13.42 6.08 4.51
C PHE A 106 -13.11 6.55 3.08
N LEU A 107 -13.80 6.02 2.05
CA LEU A 107 -13.61 6.44 0.66
C LEU A 107 -14.18 7.84 0.36
N ILE A 108 -14.93 8.43 1.29
CA ILE A 108 -15.42 9.82 1.19
C ILE A 108 -14.49 10.83 1.88
N ASP A 109 -13.33 10.39 2.36
CA ASP A 109 -12.30 11.29 2.89
C ASP A 109 -11.81 12.28 1.82
N PHE A 110 -11.31 13.43 2.30
CA PHE A 110 -10.92 14.54 1.44
C PHE A 110 -9.86 14.17 0.38
N CYS A 111 -8.95 13.24 0.68
CA CYS A 111 -7.94 12.81 -0.28
C CYS A 111 -8.55 12.09 -1.50
N TYR A 112 -9.58 11.28 -1.31
CA TYR A 112 -10.32 10.64 -2.41
C TYR A 112 -11.10 11.67 -3.23
N PHE A 113 -11.72 12.64 -2.55
CA PHE A 113 -12.38 13.76 -3.21
C PHE A 113 -11.41 14.58 -4.08
N ALA A 114 -10.24 14.94 -3.56
CA ALA A 114 -9.23 15.69 -4.31
C ALA A 114 -8.72 14.90 -5.53
N ASN A 115 -8.51 13.59 -5.39
CA ASN A 115 -8.16 12.71 -6.52
C ASN A 115 -9.27 12.69 -7.58
N LEU A 116 -10.54 12.61 -7.16
CA LEU A 116 -11.69 12.69 -8.07
C LEU A 116 -11.73 14.04 -8.81
N CYS A 117 -11.50 15.16 -8.12
CA CYS A 117 -11.40 16.47 -8.77
C CYS A 117 -10.26 16.52 -9.79
N CYS A 118 -9.12 15.88 -9.53
CA CYS A 118 -8.01 15.78 -10.48
C CYS A 118 -8.38 14.94 -11.72
N PHE A 119 -9.10 13.83 -11.53
CA PHE A 119 -9.65 13.05 -12.65
C PHE A 119 -10.62 13.88 -13.50
N LEU A 120 -11.58 14.55 -12.84
CA LEU A 120 -12.58 15.37 -13.53
C LEU A 120 -11.94 16.52 -14.31
N GLN A 121 -10.95 17.19 -13.73
CA GLN A 121 -10.18 18.22 -14.44
C GLN A 121 -9.48 17.62 -15.67
N THR A 122 -8.82 16.47 -15.51
CA THR A 122 -8.04 15.85 -16.60
C THR A 122 -8.92 15.48 -17.79
N PHE A 123 -10.13 14.97 -17.56
CA PHE A 123 -11.01 14.51 -18.65
C PHE A 123 -12.00 15.56 -19.17
N PHE A 124 -12.61 16.34 -18.28
CA PHE A 124 -13.76 17.19 -18.64
C PHE A 124 -13.43 18.67 -18.69
N ALA A 125 -12.46 19.13 -17.88
CA ALA A 125 -12.13 20.54 -17.76
C ALA A 125 -10.62 20.84 -17.80
N PRO A 126 -9.85 20.31 -18.78
CA PRO A 126 -8.40 20.43 -18.80
C PRO A 126 -7.92 21.87 -19.00
N ARG A 127 -8.80 22.76 -19.50
CA ARG A 127 -8.52 24.18 -19.76
C ARG A 127 -8.99 25.11 -18.64
N SER A 128 -9.62 24.59 -17.59
CA SER A 128 -10.19 25.42 -16.54
C SER A 128 -9.10 25.94 -15.59
N CYS A 129 -8.86 27.26 -15.65
CA CYS A 129 -7.92 27.92 -14.73
C CYS A 129 -8.36 27.76 -13.27
N LEU A 130 -9.67 27.85 -13.00
CA LEU A 130 -10.21 27.68 -11.65
C LEU A 130 -9.96 26.26 -11.12
N ALA A 131 -10.27 25.23 -11.91
CA ALA A 131 -10.05 23.84 -11.51
C ALA A 131 -8.57 23.57 -11.23
N THR A 132 -7.69 24.13 -12.07
CA THR A 132 -6.24 23.99 -11.89
C THR A 132 -5.77 24.66 -10.60
N LYS A 133 -6.23 25.88 -10.28
CA LYS A 133 -5.87 26.57 -9.03
C LYS A 133 -6.34 25.79 -7.80
N VAL A 134 -7.59 25.34 -7.81
CA VAL A 134 -8.18 24.58 -6.70
C VAL A 134 -7.42 23.27 -6.48
N ASN A 135 -7.21 22.49 -7.54
CA ASN A 135 -6.49 21.21 -7.43
C ASN A 135 -5.01 21.39 -7.08
N PHE A 136 -4.38 22.49 -7.50
CA PHE A 136 -3.03 22.85 -7.06
C PHE A 136 -2.96 23.09 -5.56
N ILE A 137 -3.89 23.90 -5.01
CA ILE A 137 -3.98 24.17 -3.57
C ILE A 137 -4.29 22.87 -2.80
N PHE A 138 -5.24 22.06 -3.27
CA PHE A 138 -5.59 20.79 -2.60
C PHE A 138 -4.42 19.82 -2.55
N SER A 139 -3.71 19.65 -3.66
CA SER A 139 -2.62 18.68 -3.77
C SER A 139 -1.39 19.11 -2.96
N HIS A 140 -0.92 20.34 -3.14
CA HIS A 140 0.26 20.84 -2.43
C HIS A 140 0.02 21.27 -0.99
N GLY A 141 -1.24 21.56 -0.62
CA GLY A 141 -1.62 21.93 0.75
C GLY A 141 -2.02 20.71 1.57
N PRO A 142 -3.33 20.46 1.78
CA PRO A 142 -3.82 19.43 2.69
C PRO A 142 -3.34 18.01 2.34
N LEU A 143 -3.19 17.65 1.07
CA LEU A 143 -2.74 16.30 0.69
C LEU A 143 -1.28 16.04 1.07
N CYS A 144 -0.36 16.91 0.64
CA CYS A 144 1.05 16.81 1.04
C CYS A 144 1.22 16.94 2.57
N PHE A 145 0.47 17.86 3.21
CA PHE A 145 0.53 18.03 4.66
C PHE A 145 0.05 16.78 5.42
N ALA A 146 -0.99 16.10 4.93
CA ALA A 146 -1.50 14.88 5.55
C ALA A 146 -0.45 13.74 5.58
N VAL A 147 0.46 13.67 4.59
CA VAL A 147 1.56 12.70 4.61
C VAL A 147 2.46 12.92 5.83
N LEU A 148 2.83 14.18 6.08
CA LEU A 148 3.67 14.57 7.22
C LEU A 148 2.92 14.39 8.53
N ALA A 149 1.69 14.89 8.58
CA ALA A 149 0.91 14.94 9.79
C ALA A 149 0.58 13.52 10.28
N TRP A 150 0.14 12.62 9.39
CA TRP A 150 -0.23 11.24 9.76
C TRP A 150 0.96 10.26 9.65
N ARG A 151 2.16 10.77 9.36
CA ARG A 151 3.39 9.98 9.18
C ARG A 151 3.20 8.82 8.20
N ASN A 152 2.50 9.07 7.10
CA ASN A 152 2.26 8.07 6.06
C ASN A 152 3.61 7.65 5.46
N SER A 153 4.03 6.44 5.84
CA SER A 153 5.32 5.90 5.47
C SER A 153 5.20 5.07 4.20
N LEU A 154 6.14 5.26 3.28
CA LEU A 154 6.26 4.43 2.10
C LEU A 154 6.86 3.07 2.50
N VAL A 155 6.02 2.05 2.50
CA VAL A 155 6.42 0.68 2.87
C VAL A 155 6.13 -0.25 1.69
N PHE A 156 7.17 -0.68 1.01
CA PHE A 156 7.07 -1.46 -0.23
C PHE A 156 6.43 -2.85 -0.06
N HIS A 157 6.51 -3.43 1.14
CA HIS A 157 5.89 -4.72 1.45
C HIS A 157 4.38 -4.61 1.75
N ASP A 158 3.84 -3.39 1.87
CA ASP A 158 2.47 -3.14 2.28
C ASP A 158 1.77 -2.26 1.23
N VAL A 159 1.02 -2.93 0.34
CA VAL A 159 0.32 -2.28 -0.78
C VAL A 159 -0.70 -1.24 -0.28
N ASP A 160 -1.26 -1.44 0.91
CA ASP A 160 -2.24 -0.53 1.51
C ASP A 160 -1.59 0.80 1.91
N LYS A 161 -0.42 0.72 2.55
CA LYS A 161 0.39 1.89 2.92
C LYS A 161 0.93 2.60 1.69
N MET A 162 1.40 1.84 0.71
CA MET A 162 1.85 2.41 -0.56
C MET A 162 0.71 3.16 -1.26
N THR A 163 -0.47 2.54 -1.38
CA THR A 163 -1.68 3.16 -1.95
C THR A 163 -2.03 4.45 -1.21
N THR A 164 -1.97 4.42 0.12
CA THR A 164 -2.22 5.60 0.96
C THR A 164 -1.24 6.72 0.63
N VAL A 165 0.06 6.46 0.51
CA VAL A 165 1.05 7.47 0.13
C VAL A 165 0.77 8.03 -1.27
N TYR A 166 0.45 7.18 -2.26
CA TYR A 166 0.18 7.60 -3.63
C TYR A 166 -1.05 8.48 -3.76
N ILE A 167 -2.14 8.19 -3.05
CA ILE A 167 -3.34 9.03 -3.01
C ILE A 167 -3.01 10.46 -2.56
N HIS A 168 -2.01 10.65 -1.70
CA HIS A 168 -1.64 11.97 -1.20
C HIS A 168 -0.56 12.68 -2.04
N ILE A 169 0.36 11.94 -2.67
CA ILE A 169 1.50 12.54 -3.39
C ILE A 169 1.25 12.64 -4.90
N ALA A 170 0.62 11.64 -5.52
CA ALA A 170 0.45 11.59 -6.98
C ALA A 170 -0.34 12.79 -7.57
N PRO A 171 -1.38 13.32 -6.90
CA PRO A 171 -2.06 14.53 -7.38
C PRO A 171 -1.11 15.72 -7.51
N SER A 172 -0.16 15.87 -6.58
CA SER A 172 0.84 16.94 -6.62
C SER A 172 1.78 16.81 -7.81
N TRP A 173 2.16 15.58 -8.17
CA TRP A 173 2.93 15.32 -9.38
C TRP A 173 2.13 15.63 -10.66
N LEU A 174 0.85 15.25 -10.69
CA LEU A 174 -0.03 15.54 -11.82
C LEU A 174 -0.17 17.05 -12.05
N VAL A 175 -0.57 17.80 -11.03
CA VAL A 175 -0.80 19.24 -11.17
C VAL A 175 0.49 19.98 -11.45
N TYR A 176 1.63 19.54 -10.90
CA TYR A 176 2.95 20.06 -11.26
C TYR A 176 3.26 19.85 -12.75
N ALA A 177 3.07 18.64 -13.27
CA ALA A 177 3.30 18.32 -14.67
C ALA A 177 2.38 19.13 -15.59
N GLN A 178 1.09 19.21 -15.27
CA GLN A 178 0.12 20.01 -16.03
C GLN A 178 0.46 21.51 -16.00
N ARG A 179 0.90 22.02 -14.85
CA ARG A 179 1.22 23.43 -14.63
C ARG A 179 2.41 23.91 -15.45
N TRP A 180 3.43 23.07 -15.61
CA TRP A 180 4.67 23.45 -16.29
C TRP A 180 4.81 22.90 -17.72
N PHE A 181 4.20 21.74 -17.99
CA PHE A 181 4.36 21.03 -19.27
C PHE A 181 3.05 20.80 -20.02
N GLY A 182 1.89 21.15 -19.43
CA GLY A 182 0.57 20.91 -20.02
C GLY A 182 0.26 21.64 -21.34
N HIS A 183 1.00 22.71 -21.64
CA HIS A 183 0.85 23.48 -22.89
C HIS A 183 1.18 22.67 -24.16
N ARG A 184 1.97 21.60 -24.04
CA ARG A 184 2.44 20.81 -25.18
C ARG A 184 1.44 19.75 -25.69
N TYR A 185 0.30 19.57 -25.01
CA TYR A 185 -0.52 18.36 -25.19
C TYR A 185 -2.00 18.56 -25.55
N LEU A 186 -2.59 19.75 -25.38
CA LEU A 186 -4.01 19.96 -25.70
C LEU A 186 -4.18 20.41 -27.17
N PRO A 187 -4.79 19.60 -28.06
CA PRO A 187 -4.94 19.94 -29.48
C PRO A 187 -5.62 21.31 -29.65
N GLY A 188 -5.01 22.20 -30.44
CA GLY A 188 -5.49 23.57 -30.67
C GLY A 188 -4.94 24.64 -29.72
N MET A 189 -3.82 24.38 -29.02
CA MET A 189 -3.10 25.37 -28.18
C MET A 189 -1.66 25.62 -28.67
N GLY A 190 -1.42 25.62 -29.98
CA GLY A 190 -0.08 25.80 -30.56
C GLY A 190 0.61 27.13 -30.22
N ASP A 191 -0.13 28.10 -29.68
CA ASP A 191 0.30 29.51 -29.67
C ASP A 191 0.59 30.09 -28.27
N MET A 192 0.31 29.34 -27.18
CA MET A 192 0.57 29.83 -25.82
C MET A 192 1.91 29.32 -25.30
N THR A 193 2.81 30.26 -25.02
CA THR A 193 4.15 29.96 -24.49
C THR A 193 4.05 29.47 -23.03
N ALA A 194 5.01 28.66 -22.57
CA ALA A 194 5.08 28.16 -21.19
C ALA A 194 4.93 29.29 -20.13
N GLY A 195 5.35 30.52 -20.46
CA GLY A 195 5.18 31.71 -19.63
C GLY A 195 3.71 32.12 -19.45
N GLN A 196 2.85 32.03 -20.45
CA GLN A 196 1.44 32.45 -20.32
C GLN A 196 0.64 31.54 -19.37
N TYR A 197 0.96 30.24 -19.32
CA TYR A 197 0.43 29.31 -18.31
C TYR A 197 1.03 29.57 -16.92
N ALA A 198 2.27 30.05 -16.88
CA ALA A 198 2.96 30.50 -15.66
C ALA A 198 2.28 31.66 -14.95
N TYR A 199 1.67 32.58 -15.69
CA TYR A 199 1.12 33.82 -15.13
C TYR A 199 -0.40 33.82 -14.99
N GLN A 200 -1.14 32.91 -15.64
CA GLN A 200 -2.60 32.80 -15.47
C GLN A 200 -3.03 32.00 -14.24
N LEU A 201 -2.08 31.34 -13.57
CA LEU A 201 -2.26 30.51 -12.38
C LEU A 201 -1.55 31.10 -11.17
#